data_AF-A0A1J4KNR8-F1
#
_entry.id   AF-A0A1J4KNR8-F1
#
_cell.length_a   1.000
_cell.length_b   1.000
_cell.length_c   1.000
_cell.angle_alpha   90.00
_cell.angle_beta   90.00
_cell.angle_gamma   90.00
#
_symmetry.space_group_name_H-M   'P 1'
#
loop_
_entity.id
_entity.type
_entity.pdbx_description
1 polymer ?
#
loop_
_entity_poly.entity_id
_entity_poly.type
_entity_poly.pdbx_seq_one_letter_code
_entity_poly.pdbx_strand_id
1 'polypeptide(L)'
;MCAQVQRLIRSIQFNPQYIQQIGMDLNQFLSTYRTMKSDVIQTPGVVPYIQLLGKIALTHGRNPYEITLLIQITNTYPIYPPTFYFQPITGVPFNNVPNLQANGAIIVTGIFQWSPAQNLCNAVGWIINYFSQYPPITPHASAPKQAAPSSVDLQKCYENALIEGECIISSCNDANSKLYEVQTELAMINHLRTTLDALSAQYLHEEPKKAPKKDAFYNFPPNIQQEIEMKAQEKASKAVINAFKDAFKNGDIDMDKEKFISEINNMNRQHFQKFVWPQLIK
;
A
#
# COMPACT_ATOMS: atom_id res chain seq x y z
N MET A 1 -7.62 -1.45 33.45
CA MET A 1 -7.49 -1.18 32.00
C MET A 1 -8.58 -0.18 31.64
N CYS A 2 -8.28 0.96 31.00
CA CYS A 2 -9.33 1.94 30.65
C CYS A 2 -10.18 1.46 29.46
N ALA A 3 -11.40 1.98 29.32
CA ALA A 3 -12.35 1.58 28.28
C ALA A 3 -11.81 1.81 26.86
N GLN A 4 -11.01 2.87 26.67
CA GLN A 4 -10.36 3.17 25.39
C GLN A 4 -9.40 2.06 24.97
N VAL A 5 -8.51 1.61 25.85
CA VAL A 5 -7.55 0.54 25.55
C VAL A 5 -8.25 -0.79 25.31
N GLN A 6 -9.31 -1.10 26.06
CA GLN A 6 -10.13 -2.30 25.79
C GLN A 6 -10.74 -2.28 24.39
N ARG A 7 -11.22 -1.13 23.92
CA ARG A 7 -11.74 -0.97 22.55
C ARG A 7 -10.63 -1.25 21.52
N LEU A 8 -9.45 -0.64 21.68
CA LEU A 8 -8.33 -0.82 20.76
C LEU A 8 -7.91 -2.28 20.62
N ILE A 9 -7.77 -2.99 21.76
CA ILE A 9 -7.33 -4.39 21.76
C ILE A 9 -8.37 -5.31 21.14
N ARG A 10 -9.66 -5.06 21.35
CA ARG A 10 -10.73 -5.87 20.74
C ARG A 10 -10.84 -5.71 19.23
N SER A 11 -10.38 -4.59 18.68
CA SER A 11 -10.43 -4.32 17.25
C SER A 11 -9.35 -5.04 16.43
N ILE A 12 -8.39 -5.71 17.09
CA ILE A 12 -7.30 -6.44 16.46
C ILE A 12 -7.20 -7.84 17.08
N GLN A 13 -6.97 -8.84 16.25
CA GLN A 13 -6.79 -10.23 16.71
C GLN A 13 -5.36 -10.46 17.23
N PHE A 14 -5.04 -9.92 18.41
CA PHE A 14 -3.79 -10.20 19.10
C PHE A 14 -3.71 -11.64 19.61
N ASN A 15 -2.49 -12.13 19.84
CA ASN A 15 -2.29 -13.42 20.51
C ASN A 15 -2.89 -13.37 21.93
N PRO A 16 -3.82 -14.28 22.29
CA PRO A 16 -4.51 -14.30 23.58
C PRO A 16 -3.58 -14.30 24.80
N GLN A 17 -2.40 -14.93 24.68
CA GLN A 17 -1.43 -15.03 25.76
C GLN A 17 -0.89 -13.67 26.20
N TYR A 18 -0.84 -12.70 25.29
CA TYR A 18 -0.24 -11.38 25.54
C TYR A 18 -1.26 -10.27 25.78
N ILE A 19 -2.56 -10.53 25.61
CA ILE A 19 -3.62 -9.49 25.71
C ILE A 19 -3.53 -8.67 27.01
N GLN A 20 -3.28 -9.32 28.15
CA GLN A 20 -3.16 -8.60 29.42
C GLN A 20 -1.93 -7.69 29.44
N GLN A 21 -0.77 -8.19 29.00
CA GLN A 21 0.47 -7.41 28.91
C GLN A 21 0.30 -6.21 27.98
N ILE A 22 -0.26 -6.43 26.78
CA ILE A 22 -0.53 -5.37 25.79
C ILE A 22 -1.44 -4.29 26.39
N GLY A 23 -2.49 -4.71 27.12
CA GLY A 23 -3.39 -3.77 27.78
C GLY A 23 -2.75 -2.98 28.90
N MET A 24 -1.85 -3.58 29.68
CA MET A 24 -1.09 -2.84 30.69
C MET A 24 -0.14 -1.83 30.04
N ASP A 25 0.59 -2.26 29.02
CA ASP A 25 1.56 -1.44 28.31
C ASP A 25 0.89 -0.25 27.60
N LEU A 26 -0.18 -0.47 26.83
CA LEU A 26 -0.93 0.62 26.20
C LEU A 26 -1.50 1.62 27.20
N ASN A 27 -1.98 1.16 28.37
CA ASN A 27 -2.44 2.08 29.42
C ASN A 27 -1.27 2.89 29.99
N GLN A 28 -0.13 2.25 30.28
CA GLN A 28 1.06 2.92 30.77
C GLN A 28 1.55 3.95 29.76
N PHE A 29 1.60 3.58 28.48
CA PHE A 29 2.03 4.45 27.40
C PHE A 29 1.12 5.68 27.27
N LEU A 30 -0.19 5.49 27.14
CA LEU A 30 -1.14 6.60 26.96
C LEU A 30 -1.27 7.50 28.19
N SER A 31 -1.01 6.97 29.39
CA SER A 31 -0.96 7.78 30.62
C SER A 31 0.33 8.60 30.75
N THR A 32 1.44 8.08 30.23
CA THR A 32 2.75 8.76 30.18
C THR A 32 2.76 9.84 29.10
N TYR A 33 2.33 9.49 27.87
CA TYR A 33 2.33 10.38 26.72
C TYR A 33 0.91 10.86 26.41
N ARG A 34 0.37 11.75 27.26
CA ARG A 34 -1.03 12.20 27.20
C ARG A 34 -1.43 12.91 25.91
N THR A 35 -0.46 13.43 25.15
CA THR A 35 -0.67 14.08 23.85
C THR A 35 -0.82 13.09 22.70
N MET A 36 -0.54 11.81 22.93
CA MET A 36 -0.69 10.76 21.92
C MET A 36 -2.16 10.44 21.69
N LYS A 37 -2.59 10.59 20.44
CA LYS A 37 -3.90 10.13 19.96
C LYS A 37 -3.76 8.67 19.55
N SER A 38 -4.76 7.86 19.89
CA SER A 38 -4.83 6.45 19.48
C SER A 38 -6.05 6.20 18.61
N ASP A 39 -5.84 5.48 17.52
CA ASP A 39 -6.91 5.04 16.62
C ASP A 39 -6.61 3.64 16.07
N VAL A 40 -7.62 3.00 15.46
CA VAL A 40 -7.46 1.73 14.77
C VAL A 40 -7.59 1.97 13.28
N ILE A 41 -6.56 1.63 12.53
CA ILE A 41 -6.60 1.71 11.08
C ILE A 41 -7.01 0.35 10.52
N GLN A 42 -8.13 0.34 9.81
CA GLN A 42 -8.64 -0.83 9.10
C GLN A 42 -8.83 -0.44 7.64
N THR A 43 -7.95 -0.94 6.78
CA THR A 43 -8.02 -0.71 5.33
C THR A 43 -8.19 -2.06 4.64
N PRO A 44 -9.10 -2.21 3.66
CA PRO A 44 -9.26 -3.45 2.93
C PRO A 44 -7.92 -3.92 2.34
N GLY A 45 -7.59 -5.20 2.54
CA GLY A 45 -6.33 -5.79 2.05
C GLY A 45 -5.09 -5.51 2.91
N VAL A 46 -5.20 -4.73 4.00
CA VAL A 46 -4.09 -4.46 4.93
C VAL A 46 -4.42 -5.02 6.31
N VAL A 47 -3.42 -5.62 6.97
CA VAL A 47 -3.57 -6.10 8.35
C VAL A 47 -3.89 -4.92 9.26
N PRO A 48 -4.98 -4.96 10.04
CA PRO A 48 -5.36 -3.85 10.90
C PRO A 48 -4.32 -3.62 12.00
N TYR A 49 -4.09 -2.36 12.34
CA TYR A 49 -3.14 -1.96 13.38
C TYR A 49 -3.67 -0.81 14.23
N ILE A 50 -3.19 -0.73 15.47
CA ILE A 50 -3.39 0.44 16.32
C ILE A 50 -2.34 1.47 15.90
N GLN A 51 -2.78 2.68 15.63
CA GLN A 51 -1.92 3.82 15.39
C GLN A 51 -1.89 4.72 16.61
N LEU A 52 -0.70 5.03 17.10
CA LEU A 52 -0.47 6.07 18.10
C LEU A 52 0.26 7.23 17.42
N LEU A 53 -0.33 8.43 17.45
CA LEU A 53 0.23 9.61 16.80
C LEU A 53 0.24 10.79 17.77
N GLY A 54 1.40 11.41 17.94
CA GLY A 54 1.53 12.53 18.85
C GLY A 54 2.90 13.18 18.82
N LYS A 55 2.98 14.32 19.52
CA LYS A 55 4.24 15.04 19.68
C LYS A 55 5.02 14.53 20.88
N ILE A 56 6.33 14.42 20.71
CA ILE A 56 7.29 14.04 21.74
C ILE A 56 8.31 15.19 21.86
N ALA A 57 8.59 15.60 23.10
CA ALA A 57 9.62 16.59 23.40
C ALA A 57 10.99 15.90 23.53
N LEU A 58 12.01 16.55 22.96
CA LEU A 58 13.41 16.12 22.98
C LEU A 58 14.31 17.30 23.33
N THR A 59 15.56 16.99 23.66
CA THR A 59 16.58 17.99 23.92
C THR A 59 17.86 17.59 23.20
N HIS A 60 18.37 18.44 22.31
CA HIS A 60 19.69 18.28 21.72
C HIS A 60 20.65 19.29 22.36
N GLY A 61 21.57 18.81 23.19
CA GLY A 61 22.41 19.67 24.03
C GLY A 61 21.58 20.46 25.04
N ARG A 62 21.41 21.77 24.81
CA ARG A 62 20.57 22.66 25.64
C ARG A 62 19.29 23.13 24.93
N ASN A 63 19.10 22.73 23.67
CA ASN A 63 18.00 23.21 22.85
C ASN A 63 16.83 22.22 22.91
N PRO A 64 15.70 22.58 23.53
CA PRO A 64 14.49 21.76 23.46
C PRO A 64 13.88 21.87 22.07
N TYR A 65 13.33 20.76 21.58
CA TYR A 65 12.57 20.72 20.34
C TYR A 65 11.51 19.61 20.39
N GLU A 66 10.57 19.61 19.45
CA GLU A 66 9.52 18.60 19.38
C GLU A 66 9.57 17.85 18.04
N ILE A 67 9.24 16.57 18.08
CA ILE A 67 8.99 15.76 16.89
C ILE A 67 7.59 15.18 16.93
N THR A 68 7.02 14.90 15.77
CA THR A 68 5.81 14.08 15.66
C THR A 68 6.23 12.63 15.45
N LEU A 69 5.79 11.75 16.35
CA LEU A 69 6.06 10.32 16.30
C LEU A 69 4.76 9.57 16.01
N LEU A 70 4.83 8.66 15.05
CA LEU A 70 3.78 7.71 14.71
C LEU A 70 4.24 6.29 15.04
N ILE A 71 3.40 5.53 15.73
CA ILE A 71 3.68 4.16 16.16
C ILE A 71 2.56 3.26 15.65
N GLN A 72 2.91 2.17 14.96
CA GLN A 72 1.98 1.17 14.48
C GLN A 72 2.17 -0.14 15.25
N ILE A 73 1.08 -0.62 15.87
CA ILE A 73 1.05 -1.85 16.66
C ILE A 73 0.14 -2.85 15.95
N THR A 74 0.73 -3.91 15.42
CA THR A 74 0.06 -5.01 14.71
C THR A 74 -0.23 -6.18 15.64
N ASN A 75 -1.01 -7.16 15.17
CA ASN A 75 -1.35 -8.38 15.92
C ASN A 75 -0.15 -9.23 16.37
N THR A 76 1.05 -8.98 15.84
CA THR A 76 2.28 -9.67 16.19
C THR A 76 2.97 -9.11 17.44
N TYR A 77 2.48 -8.00 17.99
CA TYR A 77 2.94 -7.44 19.26
C TYR A 77 2.56 -8.33 20.45
N PRO A 78 3.42 -8.52 21.47
CA PRO A 78 4.77 -7.95 21.68
C PRO A 78 5.91 -8.83 21.16
N ILE A 79 5.63 -9.93 20.45
CA ILE A 79 6.67 -10.83 19.93
C ILE A 79 7.66 -10.06 19.05
N TYR A 80 7.11 -9.20 18.19
CA TYR A 80 7.88 -8.28 17.35
C TYR A 80 7.68 -6.83 17.79
N PRO A 81 8.68 -5.95 17.58
CA PRO A 81 8.55 -4.55 17.94
C PRO A 81 7.45 -3.89 17.11
N PRO A 82 6.83 -2.82 17.64
CA PRO A 82 5.99 -1.97 16.83
C PRO A 82 6.83 -1.22 15.78
N THR A 83 6.17 -0.73 14.74
CA THR A 83 6.84 0.07 13.71
C THR A 83 6.76 1.54 14.09
N PHE A 84 7.88 2.25 14.00
CA PHE A 84 7.99 3.66 14.38
C PHE A 84 8.32 4.52 13.17
N TYR A 85 7.66 5.68 13.10
CA TYR A 85 7.89 6.67 12.05
C TYR A 85 8.04 8.04 12.68
N PHE A 86 9.06 8.76 12.25
CA PHE A 86 9.09 10.20 12.38
C PHE A 86 8.22 10.82 11.29
N GLN A 87 7.24 11.63 11.68
CA GLN A 87 6.41 12.35 10.73
C GLN A 87 6.95 13.78 10.57
N PRO A 88 7.43 14.15 9.37
CA PRO A 88 7.94 15.50 9.13
C PRO A 88 6.86 16.55 9.30
N ILE A 89 7.31 17.76 9.65
CA ILE A 89 6.54 18.97 9.41
C ILE A 89 6.73 19.33 7.93
N THR A 90 5.64 19.53 7.20
CA THR A 90 5.66 19.89 5.79
C THR A 90 6.60 21.09 5.54
N GLY A 91 7.53 20.95 4.59
CA GLY A 91 8.47 22.01 4.21
C GLY A 91 9.77 22.08 5.05
N VAL A 92 9.97 21.18 6.03
CA VAL A 92 11.23 21.11 6.79
C VAL A 92 12.10 19.96 6.25
N PRO A 93 13.29 20.23 5.69
CA PRO A 93 14.18 19.18 5.19
C PRO A 93 14.73 18.31 6.33
N PHE A 94 14.85 17.01 6.08
CA PHE A 94 15.43 16.05 7.03
C PHE A 94 16.93 16.23 7.17
N ASN A 95 17.42 16.03 8.39
CA ASN A 95 18.83 15.71 8.57
C ASN A 95 19.08 14.27 8.11
N ASN A 96 20.21 14.01 7.45
CA ASN A 96 20.64 12.65 7.19
C ASN A 96 21.10 12.00 8.49
N VAL A 97 20.20 11.24 9.14
CA VAL A 97 20.43 10.59 10.43
C VAL A 97 20.53 9.09 10.21
N PRO A 98 21.54 8.41 10.76
CA PRO A 98 21.60 6.95 10.71
C PRO A 98 20.31 6.37 11.32
N ASN A 99 19.85 5.23 10.81
CA ASN A 99 18.60 4.59 11.27
C ASN A 99 17.31 5.39 11.06
N LEU A 100 17.31 6.44 10.22
CA LEU A 100 16.10 7.11 9.73
C LEU A 100 16.05 7.00 8.21
N GLN A 101 14.96 6.46 7.68
CA GLN A 101 14.71 6.35 6.25
C GLN A 101 14.08 7.64 5.70
N ALA A 102 14.18 7.85 4.38
CA ALA A 102 13.62 9.03 3.71
C ALA A 102 12.09 9.15 3.84
N ASN A 103 11.39 8.03 4.00
CA ASN A 103 9.94 7.99 4.27
C ASN A 103 9.59 8.23 5.76
N GLY A 104 10.57 8.54 6.60
CA GLY A 104 10.41 8.74 8.04
C GLY A 104 10.44 7.46 8.88
N ALA A 105 10.56 6.27 8.28
CA ALA A 105 10.62 5.02 9.03
C ALA A 105 11.90 4.92 9.86
N ILE A 106 11.75 4.53 11.12
CA ILE A 106 12.86 4.41 12.08
C ILE A 106 13.33 2.96 12.12
N ILE A 107 14.61 2.74 11.82
CA ILE A 107 15.25 1.41 11.84
C ILE A 107 15.63 1.07 13.29
N VAL A 108 14.68 0.52 14.03
CA VAL A 108 14.84 0.25 15.47
C VAL A 108 15.99 -0.69 15.81
N THR A 109 16.34 -1.63 14.91
CA THR A 109 17.43 -2.59 15.12
C THR A 109 18.81 -1.92 15.23
N GLY A 110 18.98 -0.73 14.66
CA GLY A 110 20.19 0.07 14.80
C GLY A 110 20.21 0.96 16.05
N ILE A 111 19.14 0.97 16.84
CA ILE A 111 18.99 1.78 18.05
C ILE A 111 18.94 0.90 19.31
N PHE A 112 18.15 -0.16 19.29
CA PHE A 112 17.99 -1.08 20.42
C PHE A 112 17.60 -2.49 19.95
N GLN A 113 17.87 -3.48 20.80
CA GLN A 113 17.43 -4.87 20.57
C GLN A 113 16.09 -5.10 21.24
N TRP A 114 15.06 -5.41 20.45
CA TRP A 114 13.72 -5.69 20.95
C TRP A 114 13.66 -7.04 21.68
N SER A 115 12.88 -7.09 22.75
CA SER A 115 12.47 -8.32 23.42
C SER A 115 11.00 -8.21 23.82
N PRO A 116 10.21 -9.30 23.77
CA PRO A 116 8.80 -9.28 24.18
C PRO A 116 8.56 -8.89 25.64
N ALA A 117 9.59 -8.88 26.48
CA ALA A 117 9.53 -8.38 27.86
C ALA A 117 9.62 -6.84 27.96
N GLN A 118 10.00 -6.17 26.89
CA GLN A 118 10.06 -4.70 26.83
C GLN A 118 8.66 -4.13 26.58
N ASN A 119 8.54 -2.82 26.78
CA ASN A 119 7.28 -2.09 26.66
C ASN A 119 7.44 -0.85 25.77
N LEU A 120 6.33 -0.23 25.39
CA LEU A 120 6.33 0.93 24.49
C LEU A 120 7.07 2.14 25.07
N CYS A 121 6.98 2.37 26.38
CA CYS A 121 7.65 3.48 27.03
C CYS A 121 9.18 3.36 26.93
N ASN A 122 9.73 2.16 27.12
CA ASN A 122 11.15 1.88 26.98
C ASN A 122 11.61 2.10 25.54
N ALA A 123 10.85 1.58 24.56
CA ALA A 123 11.15 1.75 23.14
C ALA A 123 11.19 3.23 22.72
N VAL A 124 10.18 4.01 23.12
CA VAL A 124 10.16 5.45 22.86
C VAL A 124 11.27 6.17 23.61
N GLY A 125 11.60 5.75 24.84
CA GLY A 125 12.74 6.29 25.59
C GLY A 125 14.07 6.12 24.86
N TRP A 126 14.33 4.95 24.25
CA TRP A 126 15.53 4.73 23.44
C TRP A 126 15.55 5.59 22.18
N ILE A 127 14.39 5.74 21.50
CA ILE A 127 14.26 6.62 20.33
C ILE A 127 14.51 8.08 20.72
N ILE A 128 13.97 8.54 21.85
CA ILE A 128 14.22 9.90 22.37
C ILE A 128 15.71 10.09 22.64
N ASN A 129 16.37 9.16 23.31
CA ASN A 129 17.80 9.25 23.58
C ASN A 129 18.62 9.28 22.28
N TYR A 130 18.24 8.47 21.30
CA TYR A 130 18.88 8.43 19.99
C TYR A 130 18.76 9.76 19.25
N PHE A 131 17.55 10.30 19.11
CA PHE A 131 17.33 11.58 18.44
C PHE A 131 17.81 12.79 19.25
N SER A 132 17.95 12.66 20.57
CA SER A 132 18.63 13.70 21.37
C SER A 132 20.12 13.81 21.01
N GLN A 133 20.74 12.74 20.51
CA GLN A 133 22.12 12.74 20.02
C GLN A 133 22.21 13.02 18.51
N TYR A 134 21.28 12.47 17.73
CA TYR A 134 21.19 12.59 16.28
C TYR A 134 19.84 13.20 15.87
N PRO A 135 19.68 14.53 15.95
CA PRO A 135 18.38 15.15 15.78
C PRO A 135 17.90 15.01 14.32
N PRO A 136 16.68 14.49 14.07
CA PRO A 136 16.15 14.24 12.73
C PRO A 136 15.82 15.53 11.96
N ILE A 137 15.73 16.64 12.69
CA ILE A 137 15.57 18.00 12.18
C ILE A 137 16.57 18.90 12.90
N THR A 138 17.00 19.98 12.27
CA THR A 138 17.87 20.94 12.93
C THR A 138 17.11 21.61 14.08
N PRO A 139 17.54 21.48 15.34
CA PRO A 139 16.88 22.15 16.45
C PRO A 139 17.14 23.65 16.31
N HIS A 140 16.14 24.41 15.86
CA HIS A 140 16.23 25.86 15.95
C HIS A 140 16.21 26.23 17.42
N ALA A 141 17.32 26.77 17.95
CA ALA A 141 17.28 27.56 19.17
C ALA A 141 16.18 28.59 18.98
N SER A 142 15.15 28.54 19.84
CA SER A 142 14.02 29.48 19.94
C SER A 142 13.98 30.45 18.77
N ALA A 143 13.23 30.12 17.71
CA ALA A 143 13.12 30.96 16.52
C ALA A 143 13.07 32.45 16.96
N PRO A 144 14.03 33.31 16.57
CA PRO A 144 13.76 34.74 16.66
C PRO A 144 12.48 34.92 15.86
N LYS A 145 11.46 35.59 16.42
CA LYS A 145 10.19 35.90 15.74
C LYS A 145 10.51 36.17 14.27
N GLN A 146 10.34 35.16 13.41
CA GLN A 146 10.63 35.32 12.01
C GLN A 146 9.52 36.26 11.55
N ALA A 147 9.93 37.42 11.04
CA ALA A 147 9.03 38.19 10.19
C ALA A 147 8.44 37.20 9.18
N ALA A 148 7.12 37.24 9.02
CA ALA A 148 6.38 36.29 8.21
C ALA A 148 7.15 36.02 6.90
N PRO A 149 7.35 34.75 6.51
CA PRO A 149 7.99 34.44 5.24
C PRO A 149 7.26 35.21 4.14
N SER A 150 8.02 35.83 3.24
CA SER A 150 7.43 36.59 2.15
C SER A 150 6.47 35.68 1.38
N SER A 151 5.34 36.22 0.91
CA SER A 151 4.30 35.44 0.23
C SER A 151 4.82 34.61 -0.95
N VAL A 152 5.97 35.01 -1.51
CA VAL A 152 6.65 34.35 -2.63
C VAL A 152 7.36 33.06 -2.20
N ASP A 153 7.97 33.02 -1.01
CA ASP A 153 8.71 31.84 -0.53
C ASP A 153 7.77 30.72 -0.07
N LEU A 154 6.64 31.09 0.54
CA LEU A 154 5.62 30.14 0.97
C LEU A 154 4.95 29.45 -0.22
N GLN A 155 4.68 30.21 -1.29
CA GLN A 155 4.04 29.70 -2.49
C GLN A 155 4.91 28.68 -3.23
N LYS A 156 6.22 28.94 -3.32
CA LYS A 156 7.18 28.00 -3.93
C LYS A 156 7.32 26.71 -3.10
N CYS A 157 7.24 26.79 -1.78
CA CYS A 157 7.21 25.62 -0.91
C CYS A 157 5.93 24.79 -1.11
N TYR A 158 4.76 25.45 -1.27
CA TYR A 158 3.50 24.76 -1.55
C TYR A 158 3.52 24.06 -2.91
N GLU A 159 4.05 24.72 -3.94
CA GLU A 159 4.17 24.12 -5.28
C GLU A 159 5.08 22.89 -5.27
N ASN A 160 6.23 22.96 -4.59
CA ASN A 160 7.12 21.81 -4.47
C ASN A 160 6.48 20.64 -3.71
N ALA A 161 5.75 20.92 -2.63
CA ALA A 161 5.05 19.89 -1.86
C ALA A 161 3.90 19.24 -2.65
N LEU A 162 3.22 20.01 -3.50
CA LEU A 162 2.20 19.48 -4.41
C LEU A 162 2.80 18.54 -5.46
N ILE A 163 3.90 18.95 -6.10
CA ILE A 163 4.61 18.12 -7.08
C ILE A 163 5.10 16.82 -6.45
N GLU A 164 5.67 16.88 -5.24
CA GLU A 164 6.12 15.69 -4.52
C GLU A 164 4.94 14.77 -4.15
N GLY A 165 3.81 15.35 -3.71
CA GLY A 165 2.57 14.62 -3.46
C GLY A 165 2.03 13.90 -4.69
N GLU A 166 2.02 14.56 -5.85
CA GLU A 166 1.60 13.97 -7.13
C GLU A 166 2.50 12.81 -7.54
N CYS A 167 3.82 12.96 -7.41
CA CYS A 167 4.79 11.90 -7.68
C CYS A 167 4.58 10.67 -6.78
N ILE A 168 4.33 10.87 -5.48
CA ILE A 168 4.03 9.79 -4.53
C ILE A 168 2.73 9.07 -4.92
N ILE A 169 1.67 9.82 -5.23
CA ILE A 169 0.37 9.25 -5.63
C ILE A 169 0.53 8.43 -6.92
N SER A 170 1.24 8.95 -7.91
CA SER A 170 1.51 8.21 -9.16
C SER A 170 2.27 6.91 -8.90
N SER A 171 3.32 6.97 -8.07
CA SER A 171 4.12 5.78 -7.72
C SER A 171 3.29 4.73 -6.98
N CYS A 172 2.40 5.16 -6.08
CA CYS A 172 1.47 4.27 -5.38
C CYS A 172 0.47 3.62 -6.35
N ASN A 173 -0.06 4.37 -7.31
CA ASN A 173 -0.99 3.84 -8.31
C ASN A 173 -0.31 2.82 -9.24
N ASP A 174 0.93 3.06 -9.63
CA ASP A 174 1.73 2.11 -10.42
C ASP A 174 2.01 0.82 -9.64
N ALA A 175 2.38 0.94 -8.36
CA ALA A 175 2.60 -0.20 -7.48
C ALA A 175 1.30 -1.01 -7.29
N ASN A 176 0.16 -0.33 -7.13
CA ASN A 176 -1.14 -0.97 -6.99
C ASN A 176 -1.55 -1.72 -8.27
N SER A 177 -1.30 -1.14 -9.44
CA SER A 177 -1.55 -1.78 -10.74
C SER A 177 -0.75 -3.07 -10.89
N LYS A 178 0.54 -3.05 -10.55
CA LYS A 178 1.39 -4.26 -10.54
C LYS A 178 0.90 -5.31 -9.55
N LEU A 179 0.38 -4.89 -8.39
CA LEU A 179 -0.17 -5.81 -7.41
C LEU A 179 -1.43 -6.52 -7.94
N TYR A 180 -2.30 -5.81 -8.66
CA TYR A 180 -3.44 -6.42 -9.35
C TYR A 180 -3.01 -7.43 -10.43
N GLU A 181 -1.96 -7.12 -11.20
CA GLU A 181 -1.41 -8.07 -12.18
C GLU A 181 -0.93 -9.36 -11.51
N VAL A 182 -0.13 -9.25 -10.44
CA VAL A 182 0.40 -10.40 -9.69
C VAL A 182 -0.74 -11.22 -9.05
N GLN A 183 -1.77 -10.57 -8.52
CA GLN A 183 -2.94 -11.28 -7.98
C GLN A 183 -3.69 -12.07 -9.05
N THR A 184 -3.79 -11.51 -10.26
CA THR A 184 -4.42 -12.17 -11.40
C THR A 184 -3.61 -13.39 -11.85
N GLU A 185 -2.29 -13.26 -11.93
CA GLU A 185 -1.38 -14.38 -12.24
C GLU A 185 -1.48 -15.50 -11.20
N LEU A 186 -1.51 -15.14 -9.91
CA LEU A 186 -1.66 -16.12 -8.82
C LEU A 186 -2.98 -16.88 -8.91
N ALA A 187 -4.08 -16.20 -9.24
CA ALA A 187 -5.38 -16.82 -9.43
C ALA A 187 -5.36 -17.81 -10.62
N MET A 188 -4.70 -17.46 -11.73
CA MET A 188 -4.52 -18.34 -12.87
C MET A 188 -3.69 -19.58 -12.52
N ILE A 189 -2.58 -19.41 -11.79
CA ILE A 189 -1.72 -20.52 -11.35
C ILE A 189 -2.50 -21.48 -10.45
N ASN A 190 -3.27 -20.96 -9.50
CA ASN A 190 -4.09 -21.80 -8.62
C ASN A 190 -5.14 -22.58 -9.41
N HIS A 191 -5.79 -21.95 -10.38
CA HIS A 191 -6.74 -22.64 -11.24
C HIS A 191 -6.08 -23.76 -12.04
N LEU A 192 -4.94 -23.49 -12.70
CA LEU A 192 -4.17 -24.49 -13.44
C LEU A 192 -3.77 -25.67 -12.56
N ARG A 193 -3.36 -25.41 -11.32
CA ARG A 193 -3.02 -26.46 -10.35
C ARG A 193 -4.23 -27.34 -10.06
N THR A 194 -5.39 -26.74 -9.75
CA THR A 194 -6.62 -27.48 -9.50
C THR A 194 -7.05 -28.32 -10.72
N THR A 195 -6.92 -27.78 -11.94
CA THR A 195 -7.21 -28.53 -13.16
C THR A 195 -6.24 -29.70 -13.35
N LEU A 196 -4.95 -29.49 -13.08
CA LEU A 196 -3.93 -30.55 -13.19
C LEU A 196 -4.16 -31.66 -12.16
N ASP A 197 -4.52 -31.31 -10.92
CA ASP A 197 -4.87 -32.26 -9.87
C ASP A 197 -6.11 -33.08 -10.26
N ALA A 198 -7.13 -32.43 -10.83
CA ALA A 198 -8.33 -33.11 -11.32
C ALA A 198 -8.06 -34.05 -12.50
N LEU A 199 -7.22 -33.64 -13.46
CA LEU A 199 -6.81 -34.48 -14.59
C LEU A 199 -5.93 -35.65 -14.13
N SER A 200 -5.03 -35.42 -13.19
CA SER A 200 -4.17 -36.48 -12.64
C SER A 200 -5.00 -37.54 -11.89
N ALA A 201 -6.07 -37.12 -11.20
CA ALA A 201 -7.02 -38.03 -10.57
C ALA A 201 -7.84 -38.84 -11.60
N GLN A 202 -8.17 -38.26 -12.76
CA GLN A 202 -8.85 -38.96 -13.85
C GLN A 202 -7.95 -40.00 -14.54
N TYR A 203 -6.67 -39.71 -14.72
CA TYR A 203 -5.71 -40.61 -15.38
C TYR A 203 -5.30 -41.83 -14.56
N LEU A 204 -5.59 -41.87 -13.26
CA LEU A 204 -5.38 -43.05 -12.43
C LEU A 204 -6.47 -44.13 -12.60
N HIS A 205 -7.56 -43.86 -13.34
CA HIS A 205 -8.72 -44.76 -13.34
C HIS A 205 -9.39 -45.15 -14.67
N GLU A 206 -8.99 -44.71 -15.86
CA GLU A 206 -9.72 -45.13 -17.08
C GLU A 206 -8.86 -45.53 -18.30
N GLU A 207 -9.11 -46.74 -18.81
CA GLU A 207 -8.73 -47.23 -20.14
C GLU A 207 -9.58 -46.55 -21.25
N PRO A 208 -9.05 -46.41 -22.49
CA PRO A 208 -9.62 -45.52 -23.49
C PRO A 208 -10.84 -46.12 -24.21
N LYS A 209 -11.98 -45.42 -24.19
CA LYS A 209 -13.10 -45.68 -25.11
C LYS A 209 -13.50 -44.45 -25.93
N LYS A 210 -13.89 -44.77 -27.17
CA LYS A 210 -14.11 -43.91 -28.35
C LYS A 210 -15.10 -42.76 -28.12
N ALA A 211 -14.79 -41.63 -28.79
CA ALA A 211 -15.58 -40.41 -28.83
C ALA A 211 -16.94 -40.54 -29.58
N PRO A 212 -17.99 -39.85 -29.13
CA PRO A 212 -19.19 -39.57 -29.92
C PRO A 212 -19.32 -38.10 -30.37
N LYS A 213 -20.27 -37.90 -31.29
CA LYS A 213 -20.48 -36.77 -32.22
C LYS A 213 -21.18 -35.53 -31.62
N LYS A 214 -20.99 -34.41 -32.34
CA LYS A 214 -21.64 -33.09 -32.27
C LYS A 214 -23.18 -33.17 -32.28
N ASP A 215 -23.82 -32.62 -31.24
CA ASP A 215 -24.96 -31.67 -31.30
C ASP A 215 -25.53 -31.48 -29.89
N ALA A 216 -24.91 -30.57 -29.15
CA ALA A 216 -25.44 -29.88 -27.96
C ALA A 216 -24.41 -28.78 -27.64
N PHE A 217 -24.53 -27.62 -28.29
CA PHE A 217 -23.65 -26.50 -27.92
C PHE A 217 -24.15 -25.92 -26.60
N TYR A 218 -23.46 -26.36 -25.54
CA TYR A 218 -23.44 -25.91 -24.16
C TYR A 218 -24.12 -24.55 -23.90
N ASN A 219 -25.22 -24.58 -23.16
CA ASN A 219 -25.59 -23.43 -22.31
C ASN A 219 -24.52 -23.33 -21.23
N PHE A 220 -23.60 -22.39 -21.41
CA PHE A 220 -22.62 -22.08 -20.38
C PHE A 220 -23.32 -21.33 -19.24
N PRO A 221 -22.90 -21.56 -17.99
CA PRO A 221 -23.26 -20.67 -16.89
C PRO A 221 -22.95 -19.21 -17.28
N PRO A 222 -23.79 -18.21 -16.94
CA PRO A 222 -23.69 -16.84 -17.44
C PRO A 222 -22.29 -16.21 -17.29
N ASN A 223 -21.58 -16.57 -16.22
CA ASN A 223 -20.20 -16.18 -15.93
C ASN A 223 -19.15 -16.78 -16.90
N ILE A 224 -19.36 -18.01 -17.38
CA ILE A 224 -18.46 -18.68 -18.34
C ILE A 224 -18.71 -18.15 -19.76
N GLN A 225 -19.96 -17.85 -20.10
CA GLN A 225 -20.31 -17.27 -21.40
C GLN A 225 -19.73 -15.85 -21.55
N GLN A 226 -19.78 -15.06 -20.47
CA GLN A 226 -19.16 -13.74 -20.36
C GLN A 226 -17.61 -13.80 -20.42
N GLU A 227 -17.01 -14.88 -19.91
CA GLU A 227 -15.56 -15.11 -19.97
C GLU A 227 -15.09 -15.58 -21.36
N ILE A 228 -15.90 -16.36 -22.07
CA ILE A 228 -15.64 -16.79 -23.45
C ILE A 228 -15.75 -15.60 -24.42
N GLU A 229 -16.74 -14.71 -24.22
CA GLU A 229 -16.87 -13.47 -24.99
C GLU A 229 -15.73 -12.49 -24.71
N MET A 230 -15.29 -12.33 -23.44
CA MET A 230 -14.08 -11.55 -23.09
C MET A 230 -12.83 -12.10 -23.78
N LYS A 231 -12.62 -13.42 -23.76
CA LYS A 231 -11.45 -14.08 -24.37
C LYS A 231 -11.47 -14.05 -25.90
N ALA A 232 -12.65 -14.05 -26.52
CA ALA A 232 -12.81 -13.88 -27.96
C ALA A 232 -12.46 -12.44 -28.42
N GLN A 233 -12.78 -11.43 -27.61
CA GLN A 233 -12.43 -10.02 -27.87
C GLN A 233 -10.93 -9.72 -27.62
N GLU A 234 -10.32 -10.32 -26.61
CA GLU A 234 -8.92 -10.09 -26.26
C GLU A 234 -7.93 -10.56 -27.36
N LYS A 235 -8.22 -11.69 -28.01
CA LYS A 235 -7.34 -12.24 -29.07
C LYS A 235 -7.35 -11.44 -30.37
N ALA A 236 -8.49 -10.89 -30.76
CA ALA A 236 -8.56 -10.00 -31.92
C ALA A 236 -7.84 -8.67 -31.64
N SER A 237 -8.00 -8.12 -30.43
CA SER A 237 -7.41 -6.85 -30.02
C SER A 237 -5.89 -6.92 -29.97
N LYS A 238 -5.31 -7.96 -29.35
CA LYS A 238 -3.84 -8.09 -29.22
C LYS A 238 -3.15 -8.36 -30.56
N ALA A 239 -3.77 -9.15 -31.44
CA ALA A 239 -3.23 -9.44 -32.76
C ALA A 239 -3.29 -8.22 -33.69
N VAL A 240 -4.39 -7.46 -33.66
CA VAL A 240 -4.53 -6.22 -34.43
C VAL A 240 -3.60 -5.13 -33.88
N ILE A 241 -3.48 -4.98 -32.55
CA ILE A 241 -2.55 -4.02 -31.91
C ILE A 241 -1.09 -4.35 -32.27
N ASN A 242 -0.72 -5.64 -32.31
CA ASN A 242 0.64 -6.02 -32.68
C ASN A 242 0.92 -5.83 -34.18
N ALA A 243 -0.02 -6.21 -35.06
CA ALA A 243 0.10 -5.96 -36.50
C ALA A 243 0.21 -4.45 -36.82
N PHE A 244 -0.53 -3.60 -36.10
CA PHE A 244 -0.44 -2.14 -36.26
C PHE A 244 0.86 -1.56 -35.67
N LYS A 245 1.36 -2.10 -34.55
CA LYS A 245 2.67 -1.71 -33.99
C LYS A 245 3.81 -2.07 -34.94
N ASP A 246 3.72 -3.20 -35.62
CA ASP A 246 4.72 -3.64 -36.58
C ASP A 246 4.68 -2.78 -37.85
N ALA A 247 3.49 -2.45 -38.36
CA ALA A 247 3.33 -1.51 -39.49
C ALA A 247 3.85 -0.09 -39.16
N PHE A 248 3.63 0.40 -37.94
CA PHE A 248 4.15 1.71 -37.50
C PHE A 248 5.68 1.70 -37.36
N LYS A 249 6.27 0.63 -36.80
CA LYS A 249 7.72 0.47 -36.68
C LYS A 249 8.42 0.38 -38.03
N ASN A 250 7.76 -0.19 -39.03
CA ASN A 250 8.30 -0.33 -40.38
C ASN A 250 8.15 0.97 -41.20
N GLY A 251 7.50 2.00 -40.65
CA GLY A 251 7.28 3.29 -41.33
C GLY A 251 6.17 3.25 -42.38
N ASP A 252 5.33 2.21 -42.40
CA ASP A 252 4.27 2.03 -43.39
C ASP A 252 3.06 2.95 -43.14
N ILE A 253 3.01 3.63 -41.99
CA ILE A 253 1.88 4.50 -41.60
C ILE A 253 2.42 5.81 -41.03
N ASP A 254 2.36 6.88 -41.83
CA ASP A 254 2.66 8.25 -41.40
C ASP A 254 1.42 8.87 -40.74
N MET A 255 1.22 8.56 -39.46
CA MET A 255 0.17 9.18 -38.64
C MET A 255 0.74 9.73 -37.34
N ASP A 256 0.39 10.98 -37.05
CA ASP A 256 0.68 11.66 -35.79
C ASP A 256 0.15 10.86 -34.58
N LYS A 257 0.92 10.83 -33.50
CA LYS A 257 0.71 10.04 -32.29
C LYS A 257 -0.65 10.33 -31.65
N GLU A 258 -1.12 11.57 -31.68
CA GLU A 258 -2.43 11.93 -31.14
C GLU A 258 -3.57 11.40 -32.02
N LYS A 259 -3.39 11.43 -33.34
CA LYS A 259 -4.34 10.87 -34.30
C LYS A 259 -4.41 9.35 -34.18
N PHE A 260 -3.28 8.69 -33.91
CA PHE A 260 -3.20 7.25 -33.62
C PHE A 260 -3.97 6.84 -32.36
N ILE A 261 -3.77 7.57 -31.26
CA ILE A 261 -4.49 7.28 -30.00
C ILE A 261 -5.99 7.54 -30.18
N SER A 262 -6.36 8.60 -30.89
CA SER A 262 -7.75 8.92 -31.21
C SER A 262 -8.42 7.80 -32.01
N GLU A 263 -7.75 7.25 -33.02
CA GLU A 263 -8.34 6.22 -33.88
C GLU A 263 -8.45 4.87 -33.19
N ILE A 264 -7.49 4.48 -32.35
CA ILE A 264 -7.60 3.28 -31.51
C ILE A 264 -8.78 3.40 -30.53
N ASN A 265 -8.94 4.56 -29.91
CA ASN A 265 -10.06 4.80 -29.00
C ASN A 265 -11.40 4.80 -29.74
N ASN A 266 -11.44 5.32 -30.96
CA ASN A 266 -12.62 5.30 -31.82
C ASN A 266 -13.00 3.86 -32.22
N MET A 267 -12.02 3.04 -32.63
CA MET A 267 -12.24 1.63 -32.98
C MET A 267 -12.71 0.80 -31.78
N ASN A 268 -12.09 0.99 -30.61
CA ASN A 268 -12.51 0.31 -29.38
C ASN A 268 -13.94 0.71 -28.98
N ARG A 269 -14.28 2.00 -29.12
CA ARG A 269 -15.63 2.51 -28.87
C ARG A 269 -16.66 1.93 -29.85
N GLN A 270 -16.35 1.84 -31.14
CA GLN A 270 -17.24 1.23 -32.13
C GLN A 270 -17.41 -0.27 -31.90
N HIS A 271 -16.34 -0.97 -31.54
CA HIS A 271 -16.41 -2.40 -31.20
C HIS A 271 -17.29 -2.64 -29.97
N PHE A 272 -17.12 -1.83 -28.93
CA PHE A 272 -17.99 -1.84 -27.76
C PHE A 272 -19.45 -1.56 -28.13
N GLN A 273 -19.72 -0.51 -28.91
CA GLN A 273 -21.09 -0.13 -29.31
C GLN A 273 -21.79 -1.16 -30.20
N LYS A 274 -21.05 -1.89 -31.05
CA LYS A 274 -21.62 -2.79 -32.04
C LYS A 274 -21.82 -4.22 -31.51
N PHE A 275 -20.97 -4.67 -30.59
CA PHE A 275 -20.96 -6.06 -30.13
C PHE A 275 -21.28 -6.23 -28.65
N VAL A 276 -20.85 -5.28 -27.81
CA VAL A 276 -21.02 -5.38 -26.35
C VAL A 276 -22.30 -4.67 -25.91
N TRP A 277 -22.50 -3.44 -26.39
CA TRP A 277 -23.63 -2.58 -25.98
C TRP A 277 -25.02 -3.18 -26.27
N PRO A 278 -25.30 -3.80 -27.44
CA PRO A 278 -26.64 -4.36 -27.70
C PRO A 278 -27.01 -5.56 -26.81
N GLN A 279 -26.02 -6.18 -26.17
CA GLN A 279 -26.22 -7.31 -25.26
C GLN A 279 -26.42 -6.86 -23.80
N LEU A 280 -26.05 -5.61 -23.46
CA LEU A 280 -26.13 -5.06 -22.11
C LEU A 280 -27.46 -4.35 -21.81
N ILE A 281 -28.26 -4.03 -22.82
CA ILE A 281 -29.53 -3.28 -22.67
C ILE A 281 -30.76 -4.22 -22.80
N LYS A 282 -30.58 -5.52 -22.57
CA LYS A 282 -31.66 -6.51 -22.50
C LYS A 282 -31.62 -7.23 -21.15
#